data_AF-A0A9P9PAB6-F1
#
_entry.id   AF-A0A9P9PAB6-F1
#
_cell.length_a   1.000
_cell.length_b   1.000
_cell.length_c   1.000
_cell.angle_alpha   90.00
_cell.angle_beta   90.00
_cell.angle_gamma   90.00
#
_symmetry.space_group_name_H-M   'P 1'
#
loop_
_entity.id
_entity.type
_entity.pdbx_description
1 polymer ?
#
loop_
_entity_poly.entity_id
_entity_poly.type
_entity_poly.pdbx_seq_one_letter_code
_entity_poly.pdbx_strand_id
1 'polypeptide(L)'
;MSIPQTSSTIDMSSAIIPATVSGDGPQFNKFPNEIFLEIIKYTVMLSPDTKNSRAVDSRYFAMLNAVGPFHRMRKVSKLFASLATVAFYENNNFDFRVLNPVLDDSSPWRTSAAAALPPVHARMFVKRMQILITLEDFFFMGPPGGKIVAKGQLKVVQHPITTVNQLRTFSLGARQLLTLTNVTTGFGNLEELDLSIYTDFRYRSTETILAVMAAAKFSLAADKVQISIKTNQGFVENWHPILANLIHRQ
;
A
#
# COMPACT_ATOMS: atom_id res chain seq x y z
N MET A 1 -37.96 -68.40 -9.86
CA MET A 1 -37.23 -67.12 -9.78
C MET A 1 -35.90 -67.39 -9.11
N SER A 2 -34.84 -67.48 -9.91
CA SER A 2 -33.44 -67.56 -9.46
C SER A 2 -32.61 -66.87 -10.55
N ILE A 3 -32.01 -65.73 -10.19
CA ILE A 3 -31.28 -64.83 -11.10
C ILE A 3 -29.84 -65.35 -11.25
N PRO A 4 -29.26 -65.38 -12.47
CA PRO A 4 -27.88 -65.80 -12.68
C PRO A 4 -26.88 -64.69 -12.30
N GLN A 5 -25.78 -65.07 -11.65
CA GLN A 5 -24.63 -64.19 -11.39
C GLN A 5 -23.80 -64.03 -12.67
N THR A 6 -23.73 -62.80 -13.18
CA THR A 6 -22.81 -62.39 -14.25
C THR A 6 -21.48 -61.93 -13.64
N SER A 7 -20.41 -62.66 -13.94
CA SER A 7 -19.04 -62.25 -13.64
C SER A 7 -18.60 -61.17 -14.62
N SER A 8 -18.58 -59.91 -14.19
CA SER A 8 -17.99 -58.80 -14.95
C SER A 8 -16.47 -58.80 -14.77
N THR A 9 -15.75 -59.26 -15.78
CA THR A 9 -14.34 -58.94 -16.00
C THR A 9 -14.18 -57.43 -16.13
N ILE A 10 -13.48 -56.82 -15.17
CA ILE A 10 -13.07 -55.42 -15.20
C ILE A 10 -11.95 -55.31 -16.23
N ASP A 11 -12.31 -54.90 -17.43
CA ASP A 11 -11.36 -54.52 -18.45
C ASP A 11 -10.71 -53.20 -18.02
N MET A 12 -9.47 -53.28 -17.56
CA MET A 12 -8.61 -52.13 -17.28
C MET A 12 -8.20 -51.50 -18.61
N SER A 13 -9.16 -50.84 -19.26
CA SER A 13 -8.88 -49.96 -20.38
C SER A 13 -7.97 -48.85 -19.88
N SER A 14 -6.72 -48.92 -20.31
CA SER A 14 -5.75 -47.85 -20.21
C SER A 14 -6.42 -46.54 -20.61
N ALA A 15 -6.47 -45.57 -19.70
CA ALA A 15 -6.87 -44.22 -20.02
C ALA A 15 -5.83 -43.64 -21.00
N ILE A 16 -6.03 -43.90 -22.29
CA ILE A 16 -5.30 -43.28 -23.38
C ILE A 16 -5.68 -41.82 -23.33
N ILE A 17 -4.78 -40.98 -22.81
CA ILE A 17 -4.92 -39.52 -22.90
C ILE A 17 -4.90 -39.19 -24.40
N PRO A 18 -5.99 -38.65 -24.98
CA PRO A 18 -6.02 -38.36 -26.41
C PRO A 18 -4.96 -37.30 -26.72
N ALA A 19 -3.97 -37.66 -27.53
CA ALA A 19 -2.87 -36.79 -27.94
C ALA A 19 -3.25 -35.77 -29.04
N THR A 20 -4.54 -35.66 -29.37
CA THR A 20 -5.05 -34.76 -30.42
C THR A 20 -5.98 -33.73 -29.81
N VAL A 21 -5.46 -32.53 -29.60
CA VAL A 21 -6.25 -31.34 -29.27
C VAL A 21 -6.88 -30.83 -30.57
N SER A 22 -8.20 -30.65 -30.57
CA SER A 22 -8.96 -30.06 -31.70
C SER A 22 -8.30 -28.75 -32.16
N GLY A 23 -8.24 -28.50 -33.47
CA GLY A 23 -7.62 -27.32 -34.09
C GLY A 23 -8.34 -25.99 -33.84
N ASP A 24 -9.03 -25.84 -32.72
CA ASP A 24 -9.75 -24.62 -32.31
C ASP A 24 -8.79 -23.63 -31.64
N GLY A 25 -7.71 -23.26 -32.32
CA GLY A 25 -6.75 -22.25 -31.87
C GLY A 25 -6.22 -22.43 -30.43
N PRO A 26 -5.60 -21.40 -29.85
CA PRO A 26 -5.16 -21.45 -28.46
C PRO A 26 -6.37 -21.42 -27.50
N GLN A 27 -6.66 -22.54 -26.85
CA GLN A 27 -7.76 -22.66 -25.87
C GLN A 27 -7.32 -22.18 -24.48
N PHE A 28 -6.99 -20.89 -24.38
CA PHE A 28 -6.54 -20.26 -23.13
C PHE A 28 -7.51 -20.52 -21.96
N ASN A 29 -8.81 -20.62 -22.22
CA ASN A 29 -9.83 -20.86 -21.20
C ASN A 29 -9.69 -22.23 -20.48
N LYS A 30 -8.84 -23.14 -20.97
CA LYS A 30 -8.59 -24.45 -20.35
C LYS A 30 -7.43 -24.47 -19.36
N PHE A 31 -6.61 -23.42 -19.33
CA PHE A 31 -5.48 -23.39 -18.39
C PHE A 31 -5.96 -22.98 -16.99
N PRO A 32 -5.41 -23.61 -15.92
CA PRO A 32 -5.63 -23.14 -14.56
C PRO A 32 -5.18 -21.70 -14.37
N ASN A 33 -5.88 -20.96 -13.51
CA ASN A 33 -5.59 -19.55 -13.25
C ASN A 33 -4.18 -19.33 -12.70
N GLU A 34 -3.64 -20.30 -11.98
CA GLU A 34 -2.30 -20.31 -11.40
C GLU A 34 -1.23 -20.23 -12.49
N ILE A 35 -1.42 -20.97 -13.59
CA ILE A 35 -0.51 -20.95 -14.73
C ILE A 35 -0.56 -19.60 -15.44
N PHE A 36 -1.76 -19.03 -15.61
CA PHE A 36 -1.89 -17.67 -16.14
C PHE A 36 -1.22 -16.64 -15.27
N LEU A 37 -1.41 -16.74 -13.95
CA LEU A 37 -0.81 -15.81 -13.01
C LEU A 37 0.71 -15.84 -13.19
N GLU A 38 1.35 -17.01 -13.17
CA GLU A 38 2.79 -17.13 -13.38
C GLU A 38 3.27 -16.55 -14.72
N ILE A 39 2.59 -16.85 -15.83
CA ILE A 39 2.91 -16.25 -17.15
C ILE A 39 2.81 -14.71 -17.10
N ILE A 40 1.75 -14.20 -16.47
CA ILE A 40 1.53 -12.76 -16.36
C ILE A 40 2.60 -12.13 -15.48
N LYS A 41 3.05 -12.77 -14.40
CA LYS A 41 4.15 -12.28 -13.53
C LYS A 41 5.38 -11.95 -14.36
N TYR A 42 5.86 -12.88 -15.19
CA TYR A 42 7.01 -12.62 -16.09
C TYR A 42 6.77 -11.48 -17.10
N THR A 43 5.52 -11.17 -17.41
CA THR A 43 5.14 -10.16 -18.38
C THR A 43 4.99 -8.76 -17.76
N VAL A 44 4.58 -8.67 -16.49
CA VAL A 44 4.31 -7.41 -15.78
C VAL A 44 5.36 -7.04 -14.73
N MET A 45 6.26 -7.98 -14.40
CA MET A 45 7.38 -7.74 -13.51
C MET A 45 8.40 -6.80 -14.17
N LEU A 46 8.90 -5.85 -13.39
CA LEU A 46 10.01 -5.01 -13.82
C LEU A 46 11.32 -5.78 -13.72
N SER A 47 12.14 -5.68 -14.76
CA SER A 47 13.38 -6.45 -14.84
C SER A 47 14.30 -6.16 -13.65
N PRO A 48 14.76 -7.18 -12.91
CA PRO A 48 15.64 -7.01 -11.75
C PRO A 48 17.00 -6.44 -12.11
N ASP A 49 17.44 -6.55 -13.38
CA ASP A 49 18.74 -6.07 -13.88
C ASP A 49 18.84 -4.55 -14.11
N THR A 50 17.78 -3.80 -13.81
CA THR A 50 17.91 -2.35 -13.76
C THR A 50 18.73 -1.97 -12.52
N LYS A 51 19.80 -1.19 -12.70
CA LYS A 51 20.82 -0.86 -11.66
C LYS A 51 20.29 -0.30 -10.33
N ASN A 52 19.00 0.01 -10.26
CA ASN A 52 18.21 0.07 -9.04
C ASN A 52 17.01 -0.84 -9.28
N SER A 53 16.71 -1.80 -8.41
CA SER A 53 15.41 -2.49 -8.39
C SER A 53 14.31 -1.41 -8.37
N ARG A 54 13.80 -1.03 -9.54
CA ARG A 54 13.12 0.26 -9.70
C ARG A 54 11.76 0.14 -9.04
N ALA A 55 11.64 0.70 -7.83
CA ALA A 55 10.36 0.75 -7.15
C ALA A 55 9.36 1.54 -8.02
N VAL A 56 8.13 1.06 -8.08
CA VAL A 56 7.03 1.68 -8.79
C VAL A 56 6.57 2.88 -7.98
N ASP A 57 7.01 4.07 -8.40
CA ASP A 57 6.49 5.34 -7.93
C ASP A 57 5.20 5.74 -8.68
N SER A 58 4.58 6.85 -8.27
CA SER A 58 3.34 7.34 -8.89
C SER A 58 3.48 7.66 -10.39
N ARG A 59 4.64 8.19 -10.82
CA ARG A 59 4.92 8.54 -12.21
C ARG A 59 5.07 7.29 -13.06
N TYR A 60 5.79 6.30 -12.55
CA TYR A 60 6.03 5.03 -13.19
C TYR A 60 4.74 4.21 -13.27
N PHE A 61 3.94 4.19 -12.20
CA PHE A 61 2.61 3.59 -12.21
C PHE A 61 1.70 4.23 -13.26
N ALA A 62 1.65 5.57 -13.34
CA ALA A 62 0.85 6.27 -14.34
C ALA A 62 1.25 5.86 -15.78
N MET A 63 2.55 5.72 -16.03
CA MET A 63 3.07 5.24 -17.32
C MET A 63 2.62 3.79 -17.60
N LEU A 64 2.83 2.85 -16.67
CA LEU A 64 2.44 1.45 -16.83
C LEU A 64 0.92 1.25 -16.96
N ASN A 65 0.15 2.13 -16.31
CA ASN A 65 -1.30 2.14 -16.38
C ASN A 65 -1.80 2.62 -17.75
N ALA A 66 -1.04 3.45 -18.46
CA ALA A 66 -1.37 3.99 -19.77
C ALA A 66 -0.81 3.18 -20.94
N VAL A 67 0.38 2.61 -20.80
CA VAL A 67 1.11 1.91 -21.87
C VAL A 67 1.84 0.68 -21.35
N GLY A 68 2.21 -0.24 -22.26
CA GLY A 68 3.02 -1.41 -21.94
C GLY A 68 2.21 -2.68 -21.61
N PRO A 69 2.90 -3.73 -21.12
CA PRO A 69 2.28 -5.04 -20.92
C PRO A 69 1.15 -5.04 -19.87
N PHE A 70 1.33 -4.33 -18.75
CA PHE A 70 0.29 -4.21 -17.71
C PHE A 70 -0.99 -3.58 -18.25
N HIS A 71 -0.89 -2.45 -18.98
CA HIS A 71 -2.03 -1.83 -19.64
C HIS A 71 -2.74 -2.77 -20.62
N ARG A 72 -1.98 -3.46 -21.48
CA ARG A 72 -2.53 -4.37 -22.50
C ARG A 72 -3.25 -5.56 -21.87
N MET A 73 -2.67 -6.19 -20.85
CA MET A 73 -3.28 -7.34 -20.17
C MET A 73 -4.63 -7.00 -19.55
N ARG A 74 -4.77 -5.82 -18.94
CA ARG A 74 -6.05 -5.38 -18.37
C ARG A 74 -7.14 -5.10 -19.40
N LYS A 75 -6.80 -4.96 -20.69
CA LYS A 75 -7.76 -4.74 -21.78
C LYS A 75 -8.23 -6.03 -22.46
N VAL A 76 -7.62 -7.18 -22.16
CA VAL A 76 -7.98 -8.46 -22.80
C VAL A 76 -9.34 -8.96 -22.33
N SER A 77 -9.52 -9.10 -21.02
CA SER A 77 -10.79 -9.53 -20.41
C SER A 77 -10.83 -9.15 -18.93
N LYS A 78 -12.01 -9.27 -18.30
CA LYS A 78 -12.15 -9.04 -16.84
C LYS A 78 -11.25 -9.99 -16.01
N LEU A 79 -11.13 -11.25 -16.44
CA LEU A 79 -10.26 -12.23 -15.78
C LEU A 79 -8.80 -11.83 -15.87
N PHE A 80 -8.32 -11.50 -17.07
CA PHE A 80 -6.93 -11.04 -17.27
C PHE A 80 -6.65 -9.74 -16.52
N ALA A 81 -7.61 -8.81 -16.45
CA ALA A 81 -7.45 -7.59 -15.68
C ALA A 81 -7.28 -7.86 -14.18
N SER A 82 -8.05 -8.81 -13.63
CA SER A 82 -7.92 -9.24 -12.24
C SER A 82 -6.56 -9.89 -11.99
N LEU A 83 -6.19 -10.91 -12.78
CA LEU A 83 -4.92 -11.62 -12.64
C LEU A 83 -3.71 -10.71 -12.84
N ALA A 84 -3.75 -9.80 -13.81
CA ALA A 84 -2.71 -8.80 -14.02
C ALA A 84 -2.56 -7.84 -12.85
N THR A 85 -3.66 -7.46 -12.20
CA THR A 85 -3.61 -6.61 -11.01
C THR A 85 -2.94 -7.35 -9.85
N VAL A 86 -3.32 -8.60 -9.61
CA VAL A 86 -2.69 -9.45 -8.58
C VAL A 86 -1.20 -9.61 -8.85
N ALA A 87 -0.83 -10.08 -10.04
CA ALA A 87 0.56 -10.29 -10.43
C ALA A 87 1.39 -8.99 -10.34
N PHE A 88 0.81 -7.85 -10.74
CA PHE A 88 1.52 -6.58 -10.71
C PHE A 88 1.85 -6.13 -9.28
N TYR A 89 0.89 -6.18 -8.36
CA TYR A 89 1.12 -5.76 -6.97
C TYR A 89 1.95 -6.77 -6.17
N GLU A 90 1.87 -8.06 -6.51
CA GLU A 90 2.63 -9.10 -5.82
C GLU A 90 4.13 -9.09 -6.16
N ASN A 91 4.50 -8.72 -7.40
CA ASN A 91 5.86 -8.93 -7.89
C ASN A 91 6.73 -7.67 -7.96
N ASN A 92 6.14 -6.50 -7.74
CA ASN A 92 6.86 -5.23 -7.83
C ASN A 92 7.03 -4.59 -6.46
N ASN A 93 8.15 -3.89 -6.28
CA ASN A 93 8.37 -3.02 -5.13
C ASN A 93 7.67 -1.69 -5.38
N PHE A 94 6.97 -1.13 -4.39
CA PHE A 94 6.29 0.14 -4.53
C PHE A 94 6.96 1.24 -3.72
N ASP A 95 6.99 2.45 -4.26
CA ASP A 95 7.50 3.63 -3.57
C ASP A 95 6.43 4.72 -3.45
N PHE A 96 5.90 4.88 -2.24
CA PHE A 96 4.90 5.89 -1.90
C PHE A 96 5.56 7.04 -1.14
N ARG A 97 6.35 7.83 -1.87
CA ARG A 97 6.99 9.04 -1.35
C ARG A 97 6.34 10.29 -1.94
N VAL A 98 6.10 11.28 -1.08
CA VAL A 98 5.83 12.65 -1.49
C VAL A 98 7.10 13.44 -1.17
N LEU A 99 7.94 13.68 -2.19
CA LEU A 99 9.32 14.16 -2.00
C LEU A 99 9.45 15.59 -1.45
N ASN A 100 8.36 16.29 -1.22
CA ASN A 100 8.31 17.52 -0.44
C ASN A 100 6.97 17.52 0.30
N PRO A 101 6.93 17.67 1.64
CA PRO A 101 5.67 17.80 2.36
C PRO A 101 4.99 19.10 1.94
N VAL A 102 4.18 19.03 0.88
CA VAL A 102 3.30 20.10 0.47
C VAL A 102 2.12 20.07 1.45
N LEU A 103 1.79 21.23 2.00
CA LEU A 103 0.56 21.35 2.80
C LEU A 103 -0.61 20.99 1.89
N ASP A 104 -1.45 20.09 2.37
CA ASP A 104 -2.67 19.73 1.68
C ASP A 104 -3.66 20.91 1.76
N ASP A 105 -3.63 21.77 0.74
CA ASP A 105 -4.54 22.90 0.61
C ASP A 105 -5.99 22.46 0.35
N SER A 106 -6.25 21.18 0.07
CA SER A 106 -7.62 20.63 0.01
C SER A 106 -8.19 20.28 1.39
N SER A 107 -7.33 20.11 2.39
CA SER A 107 -7.72 19.85 3.77
C SER A 107 -7.93 21.17 4.52
N PRO A 108 -9.03 21.33 5.29
CA PRO A 108 -9.23 22.52 6.12
C PRO A 108 -8.17 22.68 7.22
N TRP A 109 -7.41 21.61 7.50
CA TRP A 109 -6.38 21.57 8.55
C TRP A 109 -4.99 21.96 8.07
N ARG A 110 -4.80 22.09 6.74
CA ARG A 110 -3.54 22.46 6.07
C ARG A 110 -2.32 21.75 6.65
N THR A 111 -2.44 20.43 6.81
CA THR A 111 -1.39 19.52 7.26
C THR A 111 -0.70 18.86 6.06
N SER A 112 0.44 18.21 6.28
CA SER A 112 1.18 17.53 5.21
C SER A 112 0.32 16.46 4.51
N ALA A 113 0.38 16.44 3.18
CA ALA A 113 -0.37 15.46 2.38
C ALA A 113 0.03 14.01 2.72
N ALA A 114 -0.95 13.10 2.73
CA ALA A 114 -0.70 11.67 2.86
C ALA A 114 -0.09 11.10 1.57
N ALA A 115 0.69 10.02 1.70
CA ALA A 115 1.19 9.30 0.53
C ALA A 115 0.04 8.61 -0.21
N ALA A 116 0.07 8.62 -1.55
CA ALA A 116 -0.97 8.03 -2.38
C ALA A 116 -0.89 6.50 -2.36
N LEU A 117 -1.70 5.86 -1.52
CA LEU A 117 -1.76 4.40 -1.41
C LEU A 117 -2.57 3.75 -2.54
N PRO A 118 -2.33 2.46 -2.84
CA PRO A 118 -3.19 1.71 -3.74
C PRO A 118 -4.65 1.64 -3.25
N PRO A 119 -5.61 1.41 -4.15
CA PRO A 119 -6.99 1.13 -3.79
C PRO A 119 -7.09 -0.02 -2.79
N VAL A 120 -8.05 0.03 -1.86
CA VAL A 120 -8.18 -0.93 -0.74
C VAL A 120 -8.15 -2.39 -1.20
N HIS A 121 -8.87 -2.72 -2.27
CA HIS A 121 -8.94 -4.08 -2.82
C HIS A 121 -7.60 -4.61 -3.37
N ALA A 122 -6.65 -3.74 -3.69
CA ALA A 122 -5.34 -4.12 -4.21
C ALA A 122 -4.27 -4.26 -3.12
N ARG A 123 -4.49 -3.69 -1.93
CA ARG A 123 -3.49 -3.63 -0.85
C ARG A 123 -3.10 -5.00 -0.31
N MET A 124 -4.02 -5.96 -0.37
CA MET A 124 -3.76 -7.35 0.03
C MET A 124 -2.76 -8.08 -0.88
N PHE A 125 -2.47 -7.55 -2.07
CA PHE A 125 -1.50 -8.15 -2.99
C PHE A 125 -0.11 -7.52 -2.88
N VAL A 126 0.03 -6.40 -2.16
CA VAL A 126 1.31 -5.70 -2.04
C VAL A 126 2.19 -6.43 -1.04
N LYS A 127 3.33 -6.94 -1.52
CA LYS A 127 4.33 -7.64 -0.70
C LYS A 127 5.46 -6.73 -0.20
N ARG A 128 5.84 -5.72 -0.98
CA ARG A 128 7.02 -4.89 -0.69
C ARG A 128 6.74 -3.42 -0.93
N MET A 129 6.97 -2.60 0.08
CA MET A 129 6.60 -1.19 0.06
C MET A 129 7.66 -0.33 0.74
N GLN A 130 7.94 0.79 0.09
CA GLN A 130 8.62 1.93 0.69
C GLN A 130 7.59 3.05 0.82
N ILE A 131 7.54 3.71 1.97
CA ILE A 131 6.59 4.78 2.22
C ILE A 131 7.22 5.89 3.05
N LEU A 132 6.96 7.13 2.66
CA LEU A 132 7.31 8.30 3.46
C LEU A 132 6.05 8.90 4.07
N ILE A 133 6.06 9.05 5.39
CA ILE A 133 4.99 9.66 6.17
C ILE A 133 5.53 10.92 6.85
N THR A 134 4.77 12.01 6.83
CA THR A 134 5.10 13.19 7.64
C THR A 134 4.24 13.20 8.90
N LEU A 135 4.86 13.24 10.08
CA LEU A 135 4.21 13.41 11.37
C LEU A 135 4.36 14.85 11.83
N GLU A 136 3.27 15.41 12.30
CA GLU A 136 3.18 16.80 12.78
C GLU A 136 2.64 16.77 14.21
N ASP A 137 3.09 17.72 15.03
CA ASP A 137 2.58 17.95 16.38
C ASP A 137 1.53 19.08 16.42
N PHE A 138 1.04 19.50 15.25
CA PHE A 138 0.16 20.64 15.09
C PHE A 138 -0.87 20.43 13.98
N PHE A 139 -1.86 21.32 13.97
CA PHE A 139 -2.83 21.47 12.88
C PHE A 139 -3.28 22.92 12.79
N PHE A 140 -3.81 23.33 11.64
CA PHE A 140 -4.37 24.66 11.48
C PHE A 140 -5.89 24.63 11.58
N MET A 141 -6.50 25.68 12.15
CA MET A 141 -7.94 25.91 12.09
C MET A 141 -8.23 27.36 11.73
N GLY A 142 -9.38 27.59 11.10
CA GLY A 142 -9.94 28.95 11.02
C GLY A 142 -10.24 29.50 12.43
N PRO A 143 -10.32 30.83 12.59
CA PRO A 143 -10.61 31.42 13.89
C PRO A 143 -12.05 31.05 14.31
N PRO A 144 -12.30 30.82 15.62
CA PRO A 144 -13.64 30.58 16.12
C PRO A 144 -14.55 31.76 15.72
N GLY A 145 -15.68 31.46 15.06
CA GLY A 145 -16.63 32.48 14.57
C GLY A 145 -16.46 32.92 13.11
N GLY A 146 -15.61 32.26 12.31
CA GLY A 146 -15.71 32.24 10.85
C GLY A 146 -15.63 33.59 10.13
N LYS A 147 -15.01 34.61 10.73
CA LYS A 147 -14.86 35.90 10.07
C LYS A 147 -13.77 35.80 9.00
N ILE A 148 -14.20 35.60 7.76
CA ILE A 148 -13.40 35.81 6.56
C ILE A 148 -12.95 37.27 6.60
N VAL A 149 -11.66 37.51 6.86
CA VAL A 149 -11.11 38.86 6.78
C VAL A 149 -11.04 39.22 5.29
N ALA A 150 -11.67 40.33 4.93
CA ALA A 150 -11.64 40.88 3.58
C ALA A 150 -10.20 40.91 3.05
N LYS A 151 -10.00 40.39 1.83
CA LYS A 151 -8.71 40.11 1.12
C LYS A 151 -8.26 38.64 1.05
N GLY A 152 -9.18 37.67 1.11
CA GLY A 152 -8.94 36.32 0.57
C GLY A 152 -7.91 35.45 1.31
N GLN A 153 -7.39 35.89 2.45
CA GLN A 153 -6.56 35.07 3.33
C GLN A 153 -7.35 34.69 4.58
N LEU A 154 -7.80 33.44 4.65
CA LEU A 154 -8.27 32.85 5.90
C LEU A 154 -7.12 32.93 6.91
N LYS A 155 -7.32 33.68 8.02
CA LYS A 155 -6.36 33.74 9.12
C LYS A 155 -6.36 32.39 9.84
N VAL A 156 -5.57 31.45 9.36
CA VAL A 156 -5.39 30.15 10.02
C VAL A 156 -4.59 30.32 11.31
N VAL A 157 -5.08 29.71 12.38
CA VAL A 157 -4.41 29.64 13.69
C VAL A 157 -3.84 28.25 13.85
N GLN A 158 -2.58 28.16 14.27
CA GLN A 158 -1.92 26.90 14.56
C GLN A 158 -2.32 26.42 15.97
N HIS A 159 -2.68 25.15 16.09
CA HIS A 159 -3.05 24.50 17.34
C HIS A 159 -2.17 23.26 17.57
N PRO A 160 -1.72 23.00 18.80
CA PRO A 160 -0.96 21.80 19.13
C PRO A 160 -1.87 20.57 19.19
N ILE A 161 -1.33 19.41 18.82
CA ILE A 161 -1.94 18.10 19.04
C ILE A 161 -1.59 17.64 20.45
N THR A 162 -2.62 17.47 21.28
CA THR A 162 -2.48 17.11 22.71
C THR A 162 -3.21 15.83 23.08
N THR A 163 -3.97 15.25 22.15
CA THR A 163 -4.75 14.03 22.40
C THR A 163 -4.68 13.08 21.20
N VAL A 164 -4.89 11.78 21.46
CA VAL A 164 -4.95 10.75 20.41
C VAL A 164 -6.08 11.02 19.42
N ASN A 165 -7.20 11.58 19.89
CA ASN A 165 -8.32 11.93 19.01
C ASN A 165 -7.91 13.03 18.01
N GLN A 166 -7.29 14.11 18.49
CA GLN A 166 -6.76 15.17 17.62
C GLN A 166 -5.73 14.64 16.62
N LEU A 167 -4.83 13.76 17.07
CA LEU A 167 -3.86 13.10 16.21
C LEU A 167 -4.55 12.32 15.07
N ARG A 168 -5.59 11.54 15.40
CA ARG A 168 -6.38 10.76 14.42
C ARG A 168 -7.24 11.62 13.51
N THR A 169 -7.69 12.79 13.96
CA THR A 169 -8.54 13.66 13.14
C THR A 169 -7.71 14.51 12.18
N PHE A 170 -6.61 15.10 12.66
CA PHE A 170 -5.92 16.20 11.98
C PHE A 170 -4.59 15.80 11.33
N SER A 171 -3.85 14.84 11.88
CA SER A 171 -2.60 14.37 11.27
C SER A 171 -2.86 13.28 10.24
N LEU A 172 -2.77 13.63 8.96
CA LEU A 172 -2.93 12.68 7.87
C LEU A 172 -1.86 11.58 7.90
N GLY A 173 -0.63 11.93 8.27
CA GLY A 173 0.44 10.96 8.44
C GLY A 173 0.19 9.95 9.56
N ALA A 174 -0.31 10.39 10.72
CA ALA A 174 -0.65 9.49 11.81
C ALA A 174 -1.83 8.56 11.43
N ARG A 175 -2.83 9.06 10.70
CA ARG A 175 -3.91 8.23 10.15
C ARG A 175 -3.39 7.18 9.17
N GLN A 176 -2.46 7.57 8.31
CA GLN A 176 -1.84 6.65 7.36
C GLN A 176 -1.05 5.57 8.08
N LEU A 177 -0.26 5.95 9.09
CA LEU A 177 0.47 5.03 9.95
C LEU A 177 -0.50 4.05 10.64
N LEU A 178 -1.63 4.53 11.18
CA LEU A 178 -2.70 3.67 11.72
C LEU A 178 -3.32 2.75 10.66
N THR A 179 -3.41 3.17 9.40
CA THR A 179 -3.97 2.32 8.34
C THR A 179 -3.02 1.18 7.98
N LEU A 180 -1.71 1.41 8.05
CA LEU A 180 -0.71 0.34 7.90
C LEU A 180 -0.88 -0.75 8.96
N THR A 181 -1.49 -0.42 10.11
CA THR A 181 -1.72 -1.34 11.23
C THR A 181 -2.96 -2.24 11.09
N ASN A 182 -3.81 -1.99 10.10
CA ASN A 182 -5.11 -2.64 10.02
C ASN A 182 -5.09 -3.85 9.08
N VAL A 183 -5.28 -5.06 9.61
CA VAL A 183 -5.24 -6.31 8.82
C VAL A 183 -6.38 -6.37 7.78
N THR A 184 -7.52 -5.74 8.04
CA THR A 184 -8.72 -5.79 7.18
C THR A 184 -8.68 -4.78 6.02
N THR A 185 -8.05 -3.61 6.22
CA THR A 185 -8.07 -2.49 5.25
C THR A 185 -6.69 -1.97 4.85
N GLY A 186 -5.66 -2.47 5.53
CA GLY A 186 -4.24 -2.19 5.29
C GLY A 186 -3.61 -3.25 4.41
N PHE A 187 -2.40 -3.69 4.77
CA PHE A 187 -1.52 -4.50 3.93
C PHE A 187 -1.31 -5.89 4.54
N GLY A 188 -2.33 -6.75 4.46
CA GLY A 188 -2.33 -8.04 5.17
C GLY A 188 -1.25 -9.05 4.74
N ASN A 189 -0.67 -8.91 3.55
CA ASN A 189 0.38 -9.79 3.02
C ASN A 189 1.71 -9.07 2.82
N LEU A 190 1.96 -7.99 3.58
CA LEU A 190 3.19 -7.22 3.46
C LEU A 190 4.36 -8.01 4.06
N GLU A 191 5.35 -8.33 3.22
CA GLU A 191 6.57 -9.01 3.63
C GLU A 191 7.62 -7.98 4.07
N GLU A 192 7.83 -6.93 3.26
CA GLU A 192 8.85 -5.90 3.54
C GLU A 192 8.25 -4.48 3.54
N LEU A 193 8.53 -3.75 4.61
CA LEU A 193 8.17 -2.34 4.79
C LEU A 193 9.41 -1.51 5.10
N ASP A 194 9.74 -0.58 4.21
CA ASP A 194 10.67 0.53 4.49
C ASP A 194 9.84 1.79 4.80
N LEU A 195 9.76 2.12 6.09
CA LEU A 195 9.03 3.26 6.61
C LEU A 195 9.99 4.41 6.89
N SER A 196 9.88 5.47 6.10
CA SER A 196 10.56 6.74 6.34
C SER A 196 9.58 7.74 6.98
N ILE A 197 9.96 8.37 8.08
CA ILE A 197 9.16 9.36 8.78
C ILE A 197 9.88 10.70 8.79
N TYR A 198 9.19 11.73 8.31
CA TYR A 198 9.59 13.12 8.53
C TYR A 198 8.81 13.72 9.69
N THR A 199 9.52 14.32 10.65
CA THR A 199 8.90 15.01 11.78
C THR A 199 8.93 16.50 11.53
N ASP A 200 7.75 17.12 11.47
CA ASP A 200 7.57 18.57 11.51
C ASP A 200 6.96 18.94 12.85
N PHE A 201 7.78 18.84 13.90
CA PHE A 201 7.38 19.15 15.27
C PHE A 201 7.80 20.58 15.57
N ARG A 202 6.81 21.48 15.68
CA ARG A 202 7.03 22.91 15.83
C ARG A 202 6.81 23.40 17.25
N TYR A 203 6.15 22.61 18.08
CA TYR A 203 5.95 22.93 19.49
C TYR A 203 7.06 22.33 20.35
N ARG A 204 7.45 23.07 21.40
CA ARG A 204 8.58 22.70 22.25
C ARG A 204 8.35 21.51 23.18
N SER A 205 7.13 20.96 23.23
CA SER A 205 6.79 19.88 24.14
C SER A 205 6.83 18.51 23.45
N THR A 206 8.04 18.09 23.07
CA THR A 206 8.28 16.78 22.46
C THR A 206 7.76 15.64 23.35
N GLU A 207 7.88 15.77 24.67
CA GLU A 207 7.38 14.79 25.63
C GLU A 207 5.86 14.59 25.53
N THR A 208 5.09 15.68 25.38
CA THR A 208 3.63 15.60 25.26
C THR A 208 3.23 14.87 23.99
N ILE A 209 3.82 15.21 22.84
CA ILE A 209 3.46 14.55 21.59
C ILE A 209 3.92 13.09 21.59
N LEU A 210 5.09 12.76 22.16
CA LEU A 210 5.52 11.37 22.32
C LEU A 210 4.56 10.56 23.20
N ALA A 211 4.04 11.13 24.29
CA ALA A 211 3.02 10.48 25.10
C ALA A 211 1.72 10.22 24.32
N VAL A 212 1.31 11.17 23.48
CA VAL A 212 0.15 10.99 22.58
C VAL A 212 0.41 9.90 21.55
N MET A 213 1.60 9.86 20.93
CA MET A 213 1.99 8.84 19.96
C MET A 213 2.06 7.44 20.62
N ALA A 214 2.59 7.34 21.84
CA ALA A 214 2.59 6.10 22.60
C ALA A 214 1.17 5.61 22.89
N ALA A 215 0.28 6.51 23.31
CA ALA A 215 -1.13 6.19 23.56
C ALA A 215 -1.90 5.81 22.28
N ALA A 216 -1.44 6.22 21.09
CA ALA A 216 -2.03 5.85 19.82
C ALA A 216 -1.79 4.38 19.44
N LYS A 217 -0.77 3.72 20.04
CA LYS A 217 -0.41 2.31 19.87
C LYS A 217 -0.25 1.89 18.40
N PHE A 218 0.65 2.56 17.69
CA PHE A 218 0.97 2.17 16.32
C PHE A 218 1.59 0.77 16.28
N SER A 219 1.13 -0.05 15.35
CA SER A 219 1.53 -1.45 15.22
C SER A 219 1.63 -1.89 13.77
N LEU A 220 2.82 -2.15 13.25
CA LEU A 220 3.01 -2.50 11.84
C LEU A 220 2.94 -4.01 11.64
N ALA A 221 2.11 -4.45 10.70
CA ALA A 221 2.01 -5.84 10.26
C ALA A 221 2.87 -6.05 9.00
N ALA A 222 4.13 -6.45 9.19
CA ALA A 222 5.00 -6.90 8.11
C ALA A 222 6.11 -7.83 8.64
N ASP A 223 6.62 -8.73 7.78
CA ASP A 223 7.67 -9.68 8.16
C ASP A 223 9.03 -9.01 8.40
N LYS A 224 9.27 -7.87 7.75
CA LYS A 224 10.48 -7.07 7.91
C LYS A 224 10.11 -5.61 7.85
N VAL A 225 10.45 -4.89 8.90
CA VAL A 225 10.22 -3.45 9.01
C VAL A 225 11.54 -2.74 9.21
N GLN A 226 11.86 -1.83 8.31
CA GLN A 226 12.94 -0.86 8.48
C GLN A 226 12.31 0.51 8.74
N ILE A 227 12.71 1.17 9.83
CA ILE A 227 12.20 2.49 10.19
C ILE A 227 13.36 3.48 10.11
N SER A 228 13.16 4.59 9.40
CA SER A 228 14.04 5.75 9.45
C SER A 228 13.26 7.00 9.81
N ILE A 229 13.77 7.79 10.74
CA ILE A 229 13.09 9.01 11.21
C ILE A 229 14.07 10.17 11.10
N LYS A 230 13.60 11.28 10.52
CA LYS A 230 14.36 12.53 10.36
C LYS A 230 13.44 13.73 10.52
N THR A 231 13.99 14.91 10.77
CA THR A 231 13.23 16.16 10.63
C THR A 231 12.94 16.45 9.16
N ASN A 232 12.04 17.40 8.89
CA ASN A 232 11.82 17.89 7.53
C ASN A 232 13.07 18.55 6.89
N GLN A 233 14.07 18.95 7.67
CA GLN A 233 15.39 19.39 7.17
C GLN A 233 16.40 18.24 7.02
N GLY A 234 16.02 17.00 7.34
CA GLY A 234 16.86 15.81 7.18
C GLY A 234 17.77 15.49 8.37
N PHE A 235 17.60 16.16 9.52
CA PHE A 235 18.39 15.89 10.72
C PHE A 235 17.83 14.72 11.53
N VAL A 236 18.69 14.03 12.27
CA VAL A 236 18.28 13.02 13.26
C VAL A 236 18.36 13.66 14.64
N GLU A 237 17.26 13.60 15.39
CA GLU A 237 17.19 14.15 16.75
C GLU A 237 17.28 13.03 17.79
N ASN A 238 17.76 13.36 19.00
CA ASN A 238 18.03 12.37 20.05
C ASN A 238 16.80 11.58 20.52
N TRP A 239 15.59 12.11 20.31
CA TRP A 239 14.33 11.47 20.67
C TRP A 239 13.73 10.63 19.53
N HIS A 240 14.25 10.70 18.30
CA HIS A 240 13.79 9.88 17.18
C HIS A 240 13.86 8.37 17.45
N PRO A 241 14.91 7.83 18.12
CA PRO A 241 14.91 6.41 18.52
C PRO A 241 13.75 6.05 19.46
N ILE A 242 13.32 6.97 20.34
CA ILE A 242 12.16 6.75 21.21
C ILE A 242 10.90 6.64 20.37
N LEU A 243 10.69 7.57 19.41
CA LEU A 243 9.55 7.51 18.50
C LEU A 243 9.54 6.21 17.67
N ALA A 244 10.68 5.77 17.17
CA ALA A 244 10.80 4.51 16.43
C ALA A 244 10.36 3.31 17.30
N ASN A 245 10.76 3.29 18.57
CA ASN A 245 10.38 2.24 19.52
C ASN A 245 8.88 2.24 19.86
N LEU A 246 8.18 3.38 19.76
CA LEU A 246 6.73 3.47 19.96
C LEU A 246 5.93 2.86 18.79
N ILE A 247 6.58 2.65 17.65
CA ILE A 247 5.99 2.02 16.47
C ILE A 247 6.39 0.54 16.53
N HIS A 248 5.55 -0.26 17.17
CA HIS A 248 5.83 -1.67 17.38
C HIS A 248 5.58 -2.48 16.12
N ARG A 249 6.31 -3.59 15.97
CA ARG A 249 5.98 -4.66 15.05
C ARG A 249 5.00 -5.62 15.72
N GLN A 250 3.96 -6.03 15.00
CA GLN A 250 3.03 -7.06 15.43
C GLN A 250 3.55 -8.47 15.10
#